data_AF-A0A2V8SUH6-F1
#
_entry.id   AF-A0A2V8SUH6-F1
#
_cell.length_a   1.000
_cell.length_b   1.000
_cell.length_c   1.000
_cell.angle_alpha   90.00
_cell.angle_beta   90.00
_cell.angle_gamma   90.00
#
_symmetry.space_group_name_H-M   'P 1'
#
loop_
_entity.id
_entity.type
_entity.pdbx_description
1 polymer ?
#
loop_
_entity_poly.entity_id
_entity_poly.type
_entity_poly.pdbx_seq_one_letter_code
_entity_poly.pdbx_strand_id
1 'polypeptide(L)'
;MLDARPLLAHCVRVDEDDIKEIKNHGASVAHCPKSNAKLGHGRAPLAAMLRAGAAVGLGSDSVASNNTCDLLEEARFAALASRAAGDTLEDGRMMGADDALRMLTQGGARALKLEHAVGALAEGLEADLVAVRLDAAHQLPVYDAASALVFSSSGRDVLLTVVAGRELFRGGRMTTVDEDELRARVRDIARRLAETTV
;
A
#
# COMPACT_ATOMS: atom_id res chain seq x y z
N MET A 1 9.23 -23.51 8.60
CA MET A 1 7.99 -22.81 8.16
C MET A 1 8.33 -21.61 7.30
N LEU A 2 9.27 -20.76 7.72
CA LEU A 2 9.70 -19.60 6.93
C LEU A 2 10.61 -19.96 5.74
N ASP A 3 11.12 -21.20 5.63
CA ASP A 3 11.85 -21.69 4.45
C ASP A 3 11.05 -21.60 3.14
N ALA A 4 9.71 -21.62 3.24
CA ALA A 4 8.81 -21.37 2.12
C ALA A 4 8.83 -19.91 1.64
N ARG A 5 9.50 -19.02 2.38
CA ARG A 5 9.63 -17.59 2.13
C ARG A 5 8.26 -16.91 1.93
N PRO A 6 7.33 -17.06 2.89
CA PRO A 6 5.96 -16.57 2.73
C PRO A 6 5.90 -15.04 2.72
N LEU A 7 4.80 -14.52 2.15
CA LEU A 7 4.32 -13.16 2.42
C LEU A 7 3.45 -13.21 3.68
N LEU A 8 3.94 -12.63 4.77
CA LEU A 8 3.26 -12.57 6.06
C LEU A 8 2.37 -11.33 6.10
N ALA A 9 1.08 -11.51 6.36
CA ALA A 9 0.15 -10.40 6.50
C ALA A 9 0.16 -9.86 7.95
N HIS A 10 -0.01 -8.54 8.08
CA HIS A 10 -0.22 -7.82 9.34
C HIS A 10 1.01 -7.69 10.25
N CYS A 11 1.59 -8.81 10.71
CA CYS A 11 2.72 -8.87 11.65
C CYS A 11 2.56 -7.94 12.86
N VAL A 12 1.38 -7.90 13.49
CA VAL A 12 1.10 -7.00 14.63
C VAL A 12 1.75 -7.47 15.93
N ARG A 13 1.88 -8.79 16.09
CA ARG A 13 2.47 -9.44 17.27
C ARG A 13 3.75 -10.16 16.85
N VAL A 14 4.80 -9.37 16.60
CA VAL A 14 6.14 -9.87 16.32
C VAL A 14 7.13 -9.10 17.19
N ASP A 15 8.14 -9.78 17.70
CA ASP A 15 9.25 -9.18 18.42
C ASP A 15 10.51 -9.04 17.55
N GLU A 16 11.63 -8.63 18.14
CA GLU A 16 12.88 -8.44 17.40
C GLU A 16 13.46 -9.75 16.85
N ASP A 17 13.26 -10.88 17.52
CA ASP A 17 13.77 -12.17 17.08
C ASP A 17 12.89 -12.72 15.94
N ASP A 18 11.57 -12.57 16.05
CA ASP A 18 10.65 -12.84 14.94
C ASP A 18 11.03 -12.05 13.68
N ILE A 19 11.33 -10.75 13.83
CA ILE A 19 11.72 -9.87 12.71
C ILE A 19 13.04 -10.33 12.07
N LYS A 20 14.03 -10.74 12.89
CA LYS A 20 15.28 -11.31 12.37
C LYS A 20 15.02 -12.59 11.59
N GLU A 21 14.16 -13.47 12.09
CA GLU A 21 13.80 -14.71 11.42
C GLU A 21 13.10 -14.46 10.08
N ILE A 22 12.17 -13.50 10.02
CA ILE A 22 11.51 -13.05 8.79
C ILE A 22 12.55 -12.64 7.75
N LYS A 23 13.48 -11.77 8.13
CA LYS A 23 14.53 -11.26 7.24
C LYS A 23 15.48 -12.38 6.80
N ASN A 24 16.00 -13.17 7.74
CA ASN A 24 17.03 -14.18 7.48
C ASN A 24 16.54 -15.30 6.56
N HIS A 25 15.26 -15.67 6.67
CA HIS A 25 14.65 -16.66 5.79
C HIS A 25 14.15 -16.08 4.47
N GLY A 26 14.24 -14.76 4.26
CA GLY A 26 13.73 -14.10 3.06
C GLY A 26 12.21 -14.13 2.95
N ALA A 27 11.51 -14.24 4.09
CA ALA A 27 10.08 -13.94 4.17
C ALA A 27 9.86 -12.42 4.06
N SER A 28 8.64 -12.03 3.71
CA SER A 28 8.27 -10.64 3.51
C SER A 28 7.00 -10.30 4.26
N VAL A 29 6.67 -9.01 4.34
CA VAL A 29 5.52 -8.51 5.10
C VAL A 29 4.61 -7.67 4.20
N ALA A 30 3.31 -8.00 4.21
CA ALA A 30 2.24 -7.12 3.75
C ALA A 30 1.68 -6.36 4.96
N HIS A 31 2.05 -5.09 5.09
CA HIS A 31 1.64 -4.23 6.18
C HIS A 31 0.27 -3.59 5.87
N CYS A 32 -0.74 -3.92 6.70
CA CYS A 32 -2.12 -3.45 6.53
C CYS A 32 -2.58 -2.58 7.71
N PRO A 33 -2.00 -1.39 7.90
CA PRO A 33 -2.13 -0.65 9.15
C PRO A 33 -3.54 -0.13 9.43
N LYS A 34 -4.30 0.31 8.41
CA LYS A 34 -5.67 0.77 8.66
C LYS A 34 -6.57 -0.36 9.12
N SER A 35 -6.45 -1.55 8.54
CA SER A 35 -7.21 -2.72 8.98
C SER A 35 -6.87 -3.11 10.42
N ASN A 36 -5.56 -3.15 10.74
CA ASN A 36 -5.11 -3.44 12.10
C ASN A 36 -5.69 -2.44 13.12
N ALA A 37 -5.72 -1.16 12.76
CA ALA A 37 -6.30 -0.11 13.60
C ALA A 37 -7.83 -0.25 13.72
N LYS A 38 -8.54 -0.43 12.60
CA LYS A 38 -10.02 -0.51 12.57
C LYS A 38 -10.55 -1.68 13.39
N LEU A 39 -9.89 -2.83 13.31
CA LEU A 39 -10.29 -4.04 14.05
C LEU A 39 -9.73 -4.10 15.49
N GLY A 40 -8.96 -3.08 15.91
CA GLY A 40 -8.38 -3.04 17.25
C GLY A 40 -7.27 -4.08 17.49
N HIS A 41 -6.64 -4.60 16.43
CA HIS A 41 -5.54 -5.56 16.53
C HIS A 41 -4.27 -4.94 17.09
N GLY A 42 -4.09 -3.63 16.88
CA GLY A 42 -2.94 -2.85 17.34
C GLY A 42 -2.06 -2.38 16.18
N ARG A 43 -0.79 -2.13 16.48
CA ARG A 43 0.18 -1.56 15.53
C ARG A 43 1.34 -2.54 15.33
N ALA A 44 1.63 -2.88 14.08
CA ALA A 44 2.83 -3.63 13.75
C ALA A 44 4.09 -2.78 13.96
N PRO A 45 5.23 -3.37 14.37
CA PRO A 45 6.48 -2.65 14.62
C PRO A 45 7.19 -2.30 13.30
N LEU A 46 6.54 -1.48 12.46
CA LEU A 46 6.95 -1.16 11.09
C LEU A 46 8.40 -0.66 11.00
N ALA A 47 8.76 0.33 11.82
CA ALA A 47 10.12 0.88 11.80
C ALA A 47 11.18 -0.16 12.17
N ALA A 48 10.88 -1.07 13.11
CA ALA A 48 11.80 -2.16 13.46
C ALA A 48 11.99 -3.14 12.30
N MET A 49 10.90 -3.50 11.59
CA MET A 49 10.98 -4.34 10.39
C MET A 49 11.84 -3.69 9.29
N LEU A 50 11.65 -2.39 9.04
CA LEU A 50 12.43 -1.65 8.06
C LEU A 50 13.91 -1.54 8.45
N ARG A 51 14.22 -1.22 9.72
CA ARG A 51 15.60 -1.18 10.24
C ARG A 51 16.31 -2.53 10.14
N ALA A 52 15.58 -3.63 10.34
CA ALA A 52 16.14 -4.97 10.17
C ALA A 52 16.43 -5.31 8.69
N GLY A 53 15.90 -4.54 7.74
CA GLY A 53 16.03 -4.76 6.30
C GLY A 53 15.04 -5.79 5.74
N ALA A 54 13.97 -6.09 6.48
CA ALA A 54 12.90 -6.95 6.01
C ALA A 54 12.22 -6.34 4.77
N ALA A 55 11.76 -7.18 3.84
CA ALA A 55 10.98 -6.72 2.70
C ALA A 55 9.55 -6.42 3.16
N VAL A 56 9.16 -5.14 3.14
CA VAL A 56 7.83 -4.70 3.58
C VAL A 56 7.15 -3.94 2.43
N GLY A 57 5.95 -4.40 2.07
CA GLY A 57 5.01 -3.71 1.20
C GLY A 57 3.74 -3.30 1.96
N LEU A 58 2.89 -2.50 1.33
CA LEU A 58 1.59 -2.10 1.88
C LEU A 58 0.46 -2.94 1.30
N GLY A 59 -0.55 -3.23 2.12
CA GLY A 59 -1.79 -3.86 1.70
C GLY A 59 -3.00 -3.14 2.30
N SER A 60 -4.07 -2.99 1.52
CA SER A 60 -5.31 -2.42 2.04
C SER A 60 -6.06 -3.39 2.97
N ASP A 61 -5.82 -4.69 2.83
CA ASP A 61 -6.68 -5.75 3.37
C ASP A 61 -8.13 -5.60 2.83
N SER A 62 -9.11 -6.23 3.49
CA SER A 62 -10.50 -6.28 3.06
C SER A 62 -11.21 -4.93 3.12
N VAL A 63 -12.09 -4.67 2.15
CA VAL A 63 -13.03 -3.54 2.19
C VAL A 63 -14.06 -3.64 3.33
N ALA A 64 -14.11 -4.75 4.07
CA ALA A 64 -14.89 -4.86 5.31
C ALA A 64 -14.09 -4.43 6.56
N SER A 65 -12.76 -4.49 6.52
CA SER A 65 -11.85 -4.14 7.62
C SER A 65 -11.06 -2.85 7.35
N ASN A 66 -11.19 -2.24 6.19
CA ASN A 66 -10.57 -0.97 5.82
C ASN A 66 -11.63 0.07 5.42
N ASN A 67 -12.43 -0.36 4.43
CA ASN A 67 -13.52 0.29 3.71
C ASN A 67 -13.11 1.17 2.54
N THR A 68 -11.83 1.44 2.34
CA THR A 68 -11.31 1.97 1.07
C THR A 68 -10.27 1.03 0.47
N CYS A 69 -10.12 1.07 -0.85
CA CYS A 69 -9.05 0.38 -1.57
C CYS A 69 -8.10 1.46 -2.12
N ASP A 70 -7.53 2.26 -1.21
CA ASP A 70 -6.64 3.38 -1.53
C ASP A 70 -5.29 3.17 -0.83
N LEU A 71 -4.28 2.79 -1.62
CA LEU A 71 -2.94 2.55 -1.09
C LEU A 71 -2.21 3.84 -0.69
N LEU A 72 -2.54 5.01 -1.27
CA LEU A 72 -1.97 6.27 -0.77
C LEU A 72 -2.46 6.58 0.64
N GLU A 73 -3.71 6.19 0.94
CA GLU A 73 -4.25 6.28 2.30
C GLU A 73 -3.55 5.32 3.26
N GLU A 74 -3.27 4.07 2.85
CA GLU A 74 -2.46 3.13 3.64
C GLU A 74 -1.06 3.68 3.92
N ALA A 75 -0.40 4.24 2.90
CA ALA A 75 0.95 4.78 3.01
C ALA A 75 1.01 5.97 3.96
N ARG A 76 0.07 6.90 3.82
CA ARG A 76 -0.09 8.03 4.75
C ARG A 76 -0.30 7.53 6.17
N PHE A 77 -1.22 6.59 6.37
CA PHE A 77 -1.56 6.09 7.70
C PHE A 77 -0.38 5.32 8.32
N ALA A 78 0.34 4.51 7.55
CA ALA A 78 1.57 3.83 8.00
C ALA A 78 2.60 4.82 8.55
N ALA A 79 2.90 5.87 7.76
CA ALA A 79 3.89 6.88 8.14
C ALA A 79 3.46 7.68 9.38
N LEU A 80 2.21 8.12 9.43
CA LEU A 80 1.69 8.89 10.57
C LEU A 80 1.55 8.03 11.83
N ALA A 81 1.12 6.77 11.73
CA ALA A 81 1.02 5.86 12.86
C ALA A 81 2.39 5.51 13.45
N SER A 82 3.41 5.33 12.58
CA SER A 82 4.80 5.11 13.02
C SER A 82 5.36 6.36 13.72
N ARG A 83 5.14 7.57 13.14
CA ARG A 83 5.51 8.86 13.76
C ARG A 83 4.84 9.08 15.12
N ALA A 84 3.53 8.85 15.20
CA ALA A 84 2.75 9.05 16.42
C ALA A 84 3.21 8.13 17.56
N ALA A 85 3.75 6.95 17.23
CA ALA A 85 4.35 6.04 18.19
C ALA A 85 5.77 6.45 18.63
N GLY A 86 6.36 7.48 18.04
CA GLY A 86 7.74 7.90 18.31
C GLY A 86 8.80 6.99 17.68
N ASP A 87 8.42 6.18 16.69
CA ASP A 87 9.37 5.30 16.02
C ASP A 87 10.36 6.07 15.14
N THR A 88 11.58 5.55 15.03
CA THR A 88 12.64 6.08 14.17
C THR A 88 13.22 5.01 13.25
N LEU A 89 13.68 5.42 12.08
CA LEU A 89 14.42 4.59 11.13
C LEU A 89 15.90 4.50 11.53
N GLU A 90 16.72 3.84 10.70
CA GLU A 90 18.12 3.54 10.99
C GLU A 90 18.98 4.80 11.19
N ASP A 91 18.70 5.85 10.43
CA ASP A 91 19.35 7.17 10.53
C ASP A 91 18.78 8.07 11.65
N GLY A 92 17.90 7.52 12.49
CA GLY A 92 17.27 8.25 13.60
C GLY A 92 16.11 9.17 13.17
N ARG A 93 15.82 9.30 11.88
CA ARG A 93 14.70 10.13 11.42
C ARG A 93 13.37 9.38 11.53
N MET A 94 12.28 10.12 11.61
CA MET A 94 10.94 9.54 11.49
C MET A 94 10.62 9.18 10.04
N MET A 95 9.74 8.20 9.83
CA MET A 95 9.30 7.77 8.51
C MET A 95 8.83 8.95 7.65
N GLY A 96 9.40 9.11 6.46
CA GLY A 96 9.14 10.18 5.49
C GLY A 96 8.18 9.77 4.37
N ALA A 97 7.91 10.71 3.46
CA ALA A 97 7.15 10.42 2.24
C ALA A 97 7.89 9.43 1.34
N ASP A 98 9.22 9.57 1.21
CA ASP A 98 10.04 8.67 0.40
C ASP A 98 10.00 7.23 0.90
N ASP A 99 9.96 7.01 2.21
CA ASP A 99 9.84 5.66 2.78
C ASP A 99 8.49 5.06 2.45
N ALA A 100 7.42 5.84 2.61
CA ALA A 100 6.07 5.42 2.28
C ALA A 100 5.93 5.11 0.77
N LEU A 101 6.50 5.95 -0.09
CA LEU A 101 6.54 5.73 -1.54
C LEU A 101 7.36 4.50 -1.93
N ARG A 102 8.50 4.26 -1.26
CA ARG A 102 9.28 3.03 -1.44
C ARG A 102 8.46 1.81 -1.06
N MET A 103 7.75 1.81 0.06
CA MET A 103 6.88 0.67 0.44
C MET A 103 5.74 0.44 -0.55
N LEU A 104 5.19 1.51 -1.14
CA LEU A 104 4.17 1.42 -2.20
C LEU A 104 4.69 0.79 -3.49
N THR A 105 5.98 0.91 -3.77
CA THR A 105 6.59 0.57 -5.06
C THR A 105 7.62 -0.54 -4.90
N GLN A 106 8.90 -0.19 -4.77
CA GLN A 106 10.03 -1.13 -4.67
C GLN A 106 9.88 -2.12 -3.51
N GLY A 107 9.37 -1.67 -2.37
CA GLY A 107 9.13 -2.49 -1.18
C GLY A 107 8.04 -3.53 -1.42
N GLY A 108 6.93 -3.14 -2.06
CA GLY A 108 5.89 -4.07 -2.49
C GLY A 108 6.39 -5.08 -3.52
N ALA A 109 7.13 -4.62 -4.53
CA ALA A 109 7.73 -5.49 -5.54
C ALA A 109 8.68 -6.52 -4.89
N ARG A 110 9.57 -6.08 -3.99
CA ARG A 110 10.47 -6.97 -3.23
C ARG A 110 9.70 -7.93 -2.32
N ALA A 111 8.63 -7.47 -1.68
CA ALA A 111 7.80 -8.32 -0.83
C ALA A 111 7.10 -9.42 -1.63
N LEU A 112 6.74 -9.14 -2.89
CA LEU A 112 6.13 -10.09 -3.82
C LEU A 112 7.16 -10.88 -4.66
N LYS A 113 8.46 -10.59 -4.51
CA LYS A 113 9.56 -11.16 -5.31
C LYS A 113 9.47 -10.84 -6.81
N LEU A 114 8.96 -9.65 -7.12
CA LEU A 114 8.75 -9.12 -8.47
C LEU A 114 9.66 -7.93 -8.78
N GLU A 115 10.67 -7.65 -7.95
CA GLU A 115 11.60 -6.52 -8.13
C GLU A 115 12.43 -6.61 -9.43
N HIS A 116 12.49 -7.79 -10.05
CA HIS A 116 13.11 -8.03 -11.35
C HIS A 116 12.20 -7.65 -12.53
N ALA A 117 10.93 -7.31 -12.27
CA ALA A 117 9.92 -7.02 -13.30
C ALA A 117 9.21 -5.68 -13.08
N VAL A 118 8.96 -5.27 -11.83
CA VAL A 118 8.15 -4.07 -11.51
C VAL A 118 8.71 -3.31 -10.29
N GLY A 119 8.08 -2.17 -9.98
CA GLY A 119 8.32 -1.41 -8.76
C GLY A 119 9.33 -0.26 -8.91
N ALA A 120 9.94 -0.11 -10.08
CA ALA A 120 10.80 1.03 -10.41
C ALA A 120 10.64 1.42 -11.88
N LEU A 121 10.98 2.67 -12.21
CA LEU A 121 11.10 3.14 -13.58
C LEU A 121 12.54 2.92 -14.05
N ALA A 122 12.79 1.78 -14.67
CA ALA A 122 14.12 1.40 -15.16
C ALA A 122 14.01 0.61 -16.47
N GLU A 123 15.03 0.71 -17.32
CA GLU A 123 15.11 -0.10 -18.53
C GLU A 123 15.09 -1.60 -18.19
N GLY A 124 14.34 -2.38 -18.97
CA GLY A 124 14.17 -3.82 -18.76
C GLY A 124 13.06 -4.23 -17.79
N LEU A 125 12.44 -3.28 -17.08
CA LEU A 125 11.24 -3.53 -16.29
C LEU A 125 9.95 -3.30 -17.10
N GLU A 126 8.86 -3.90 -16.64
CA GLU A 126 7.52 -3.71 -17.21
C GLU A 126 7.07 -2.26 -17.10
N ALA A 127 6.30 -1.80 -18.09
CA ALA A 127 5.74 -0.46 -18.09
C ALA A 127 4.50 -0.36 -17.18
N ASP A 128 4.71 -0.54 -15.89
CA ASP A 128 3.75 -0.36 -14.80
C ASP A 128 3.87 1.07 -14.25
N LEU A 129 2.97 1.95 -14.68
CA LEU A 129 3.06 3.39 -14.46
C LEU A 129 1.76 3.97 -13.90
N VAL A 130 1.89 4.94 -13.01
CA VAL A 130 0.77 5.75 -12.53
C VAL A 130 1.15 7.22 -12.67
N ALA A 131 0.26 8.03 -13.26
CA ALA A 131 0.38 9.48 -13.23
C ALA A 131 -0.62 10.06 -12.23
N VAL A 132 -0.14 10.88 -11.29
CA VAL A 132 -0.95 11.51 -10.25
C VAL A 132 -0.87 13.03 -10.41
N ARG A 133 -2.02 13.69 -10.39
CA ARG A 133 -2.14 15.14 -10.37
C ARG A 133 -1.53 15.68 -9.08
N LEU A 134 -0.81 16.81 -9.14
CA LEU A 134 -0.26 17.50 -7.96
C LEU A 134 -0.57 19.01 -7.94
N ASP A 135 -1.50 19.49 -8.77
CA ASP A 135 -1.87 20.90 -8.89
C ASP A 135 -3.29 21.21 -8.37
N ALA A 136 -3.93 20.26 -7.69
CA ALA A 136 -5.25 20.47 -7.12
C ALA A 136 -5.18 21.34 -5.85
N ALA A 137 -6.28 22.05 -5.54
CA ALA A 137 -6.33 22.99 -4.43
C ALA A 137 -5.96 22.37 -3.06
N HIS A 138 -6.26 21.09 -2.84
CA HIS A 138 -5.91 20.37 -1.60
C HIS A 138 -4.44 19.94 -1.52
N GLN A 139 -3.69 20.06 -2.62
CA GLN A 139 -2.27 19.69 -2.72
C GLN A 139 -1.35 20.92 -2.66
N LEU A 140 -1.87 22.10 -2.98
CA LEU A 140 -1.07 23.32 -3.08
C LEU A 140 -0.84 24.00 -1.72
N PRO A 141 0.34 24.64 -1.52
CA PRO A 141 1.51 24.65 -2.42
C PRO A 141 2.29 23.33 -2.41
N VAL A 142 2.89 22.97 -3.55
CA VAL A 142 3.78 21.79 -3.66
C VAL A 142 5.25 22.23 -3.64
N TYR A 143 5.92 21.93 -2.53
CA TYR A 143 7.38 22.11 -2.39
C TYR A 143 8.16 20.83 -2.65
N ASP A 144 7.54 19.68 -2.34
CA ASP A 144 8.11 18.35 -2.52
C ASP A 144 7.02 17.42 -3.06
N ALA A 145 7.31 16.77 -4.19
CA ALA A 145 6.33 15.96 -4.91
C ALA A 145 5.98 14.67 -4.16
N ALA A 146 6.95 14.02 -3.50
CA ALA A 146 6.71 12.80 -2.72
C ALA A 146 5.81 13.10 -1.51
N SER A 147 6.09 14.20 -0.81
CA SER A 147 5.28 14.69 0.31
C SER A 147 3.86 15.04 -0.14
N ALA A 148 3.69 15.77 -1.24
CA ALA A 148 2.37 16.07 -1.78
C ALA A 148 1.60 14.80 -2.19
N LEU A 149 2.28 13.83 -2.82
CA LEU A 149 1.71 12.53 -3.19
C LEU A 149 1.22 11.75 -1.96
N VAL A 150 2.08 11.57 -0.96
CA VAL A 150 1.76 10.74 0.22
C VAL A 150 0.81 11.46 1.16
N PHE A 151 1.11 12.70 1.55
CA PHE A 151 0.40 13.39 2.61
C PHE A 151 -0.83 14.17 2.14
N SER A 152 -0.88 14.56 0.86
CA SER A 152 -1.95 15.42 0.34
C SER A 152 -2.77 14.81 -0.81
N SER A 153 -2.44 13.63 -1.33
CA SER A 153 -3.13 13.05 -2.50
C SER A 153 -3.89 11.76 -2.19
N SER A 154 -4.84 11.37 -3.04
CA SER A 154 -5.61 10.14 -2.92
C SER A 154 -5.74 9.45 -4.27
N GLY A 155 -6.36 8.28 -4.31
CA GLY A 155 -6.72 7.61 -5.57
C GLY A 155 -7.56 8.46 -6.52
N ARG A 156 -8.23 9.52 -6.02
CA ARG A 156 -9.00 10.48 -6.84
C ARG A 156 -8.13 11.40 -7.68
N ASP A 157 -6.86 11.55 -7.31
CA ASP A 157 -5.91 12.40 -8.01
C ASP A 157 -5.17 11.66 -9.14
N VAL A 158 -5.41 10.35 -9.29
CA VAL A 158 -4.84 9.55 -10.38
C VAL A 158 -5.42 9.98 -11.73
N LEU A 159 -4.54 10.20 -12.70
CA LEU A 159 -4.89 10.60 -14.07
C LEU A 159 -4.75 9.46 -15.09
N LEU A 160 -3.81 8.55 -14.84
CA LEU A 160 -3.45 7.46 -15.74
C LEU A 160 -2.94 6.27 -14.93
N THR A 161 -3.35 5.05 -15.32
CA THR A 161 -2.74 3.80 -14.86
C THR A 161 -2.43 2.93 -16.07
N VAL A 162 -1.18 2.48 -16.15
CA VAL A 162 -0.65 1.59 -17.18
C VAL A 162 -0.11 0.34 -16.49
N VAL A 163 -0.40 -0.84 -17.03
CA VAL A 163 0.13 -2.12 -16.55
C VAL A 163 0.67 -2.89 -17.75
N ALA A 164 1.93 -3.31 -17.69
CA ALA A 164 2.67 -3.96 -18.79
C ALA A 164 2.49 -3.22 -20.13
N GLY A 165 2.56 -1.88 -20.09
CA GLY A 165 2.41 -1.03 -21.28
C GLY A 165 0.96 -0.83 -21.77
N ARG A 166 -0.03 -1.42 -21.12
CA ARG A 166 -1.45 -1.25 -21.46
C ARG A 166 -2.13 -0.25 -20.53
N GLU A 167 -2.75 0.77 -21.10
CA GLU A 167 -3.57 1.72 -20.34
C GLU A 167 -4.85 1.04 -19.81
N LEU A 168 -5.00 1.03 -18.49
CA LEU A 168 -6.18 0.47 -17.80
C LEU A 168 -7.13 1.55 -17.29
N PHE A 169 -6.62 2.75 -17.02
CA PHE A 169 -7.40 3.87 -16.51
C PHE A 169 -6.89 5.19 -17.08
N ARG A 170 -7.79 6.08 -17.49
CA ARG A 170 -7.45 7.43 -17.95
C ARG A 170 -8.59 8.41 -17.64
N GLY A 171 -8.24 9.53 -17.00
CA GLY A 171 -9.15 10.66 -16.83
C GLY A 171 -10.46 10.33 -16.11
N GLY A 172 -10.43 9.46 -15.10
CA GLY A 172 -11.62 9.09 -14.33
C GLY A 172 -12.42 7.90 -14.88
N ARG A 173 -11.92 7.19 -15.90
CA ARG A 173 -12.62 6.05 -16.51
C ARG A 173 -11.68 4.85 -16.67
N MET A 174 -12.22 3.66 -16.38
CA MET A 174 -11.57 2.38 -16.70
C MET A 174 -11.72 2.06 -18.19
N THR A 175 -10.69 1.46 -18.79
CA THR A 175 -10.73 1.00 -20.20
C THR A 175 -11.18 -0.46 -20.34
N THR A 176 -11.26 -1.19 -19.23
CA THR A 176 -11.49 -2.64 -19.19
C THR A 176 -12.74 -3.06 -18.43
N VAL A 177 -13.50 -2.11 -17.89
CA VAL A 177 -14.66 -2.37 -17.03
C VAL A 177 -15.80 -1.46 -17.45
N ASP A 178 -16.98 -2.03 -17.67
CA ASP A 178 -18.23 -1.26 -17.74
C ASP A 178 -18.65 -0.90 -16.31
N GLU A 179 -18.51 0.38 -15.96
CA GLU A 179 -18.80 0.87 -14.62
C GLU A 179 -20.29 0.83 -14.26
N ASP A 180 -21.18 0.98 -15.25
CA ASP A 180 -22.63 0.93 -15.01
C ASP A 180 -23.09 -0.51 -14.76
N GLU A 181 -22.57 -1.45 -15.57
CA GLU A 181 -22.78 -2.88 -15.33
C GLU A 181 -22.23 -3.31 -13.96
N LEU A 182 -21.01 -2.88 -13.63
CA LEU A 182 -20.39 -3.15 -12.32
C LEU A 182 -21.27 -2.63 -11.18
N ARG A 183 -21.75 -1.38 -11.27
CA ARG A 183 -22.62 -0.77 -10.24
C ARG A 183 -23.94 -1.54 -10.11
N ALA A 184 -24.53 -1.99 -11.22
CA ALA A 184 -25.74 -2.79 -11.20
C ALA A 184 -25.51 -4.14 -10.50
N ARG A 185 -24.43 -4.84 -10.84
CA ARG A 185 -24.04 -6.12 -10.24
C ARG A 185 -23.78 -6.00 -8.74
N VAL A 186 -23.08 -4.95 -8.29
CA VAL A 186 -22.82 -4.70 -6.86
C VAL A 186 -24.13 -4.50 -6.10
N ARG A 187 -25.09 -3.74 -6.65
CA ARG A 187 -26.41 -3.55 -6.03
C ARG A 187 -27.20 -4.86 -5.92
N ASP A 188 -27.15 -5.70 -6.94
CA ASP A 188 -27.81 -7.01 -6.92
C ASP A 188 -27.20 -7.95 -5.86
N ILE A 189 -25.86 -8.00 -5.77
CA ILE A 189 -25.16 -8.75 -4.70
C ILE A 189 -25.59 -8.24 -3.32
N ALA A 190 -25.62 -6.93 -3.12
CA ALA A 190 -26.02 -6.33 -1.84
C ALA A 190 -27.46 -6.70 -1.45
N ARG A 191 -28.41 -6.69 -2.41
CA ARG A 191 -29.79 -7.13 -2.18
C ARG A 191 -29.85 -8.58 -1.71
N ARG A 192 -29.17 -9.51 -2.39
CA ARG A 192 -29.18 -10.94 -2.04
C ARG A 192 -28.56 -11.21 -0.67
N LEU A 193 -27.50 -10.49 -0.31
CA LEU A 193 -26.89 -10.59 1.02
C LEU A 193 -27.85 -10.11 2.10
N ALA A 194 -28.57 -9.02 1.87
CA ALA A 194 -29.56 -8.51 2.81
C ALA A 194 -30.71 -9.51 3.06
N GLU A 195 -31.14 -10.23 2.02
CA GLU A 195 -32.18 -11.27 2.11
C GLU A 195 -31.71 -12.53 2.86
N THR A 196 -30.40 -12.81 2.84
CA THR A 196 -29.79 -13.99 3.49
C THR A 196 -29.45 -13.73 4.96
N THR A 197 -29.40 -12.47 5.40
CA THR A 197 -29.00 -12.07 6.75
C THR A 197 -30.21 -11.87 7.69
N VAL A 198 -31.32 -12.56 7.42
CA VAL A 198 -32.50 -12.64 8.30
C VAL A 198 -32.49 -13.95 9.07
#